data_AF-A0A316MQ06-F1
#
_entry.id   AF-A0A316MQ06-F1
#
_cell.length_a   1.000
_cell.length_b   1.000
_cell.length_c   1.000
_cell.angle_alpha   90.00
_cell.angle_beta   90.00
_cell.angle_gamma   90.00
#
_symmetry.space_group_name_H-M   'P 1'
#
loop_
_entity.id
_entity.type
_entity.pdbx_description
1 polymer ?
#
loop_
_entity_poly.entity_id
_entity_poly.type
_entity_poly.pdbx_seq_one_letter_code
_entity_poly.pdbx_strand_id
1 'polypeptide(L)' 'MMQLTPKEAARYLGISESWLAKMRRGRKQWHEGDKGPRYASPNGYHIWYTKEWLDDWKESIWYHSA' A
#
# COMPACT_ATOMS: atom_id res chain seq x y z
N MET A 1 -12.45 -0.30 11.14
CA MET A 1 -11.28 -0.55 10.28
C MET A 1 -10.01 -0.14 11.03
N MET A 2 -9.01 -1.03 11.10
CA MET A 2 -7.72 -0.71 11.72
C MET A 2 -6.83 -0.04 10.68
N GLN A 3 -6.42 1.20 10.94
CA GLN A 3 -5.50 1.95 10.08
C GLN A 3 -4.06 1.53 10.41
N LEU A 4 -3.27 1.27 9.38
CA LEU A 4 -1.86 0.90 9.48
C LEU A 4 -0.99 2.04 8.93
N THR A 5 0.04 2.40 9.69
CA THR A 5 1.11 3.29 9.22
C THR A 5 1.91 2.65 8.09
N PRO A 6 2.71 3.40 7.30
CA PRO A 6 3.57 2.83 6.28
C PRO A 6 4.53 1.76 6.84
N LYS A 7 5.03 1.96 8.06
CA LYS A 7 5.90 1.01 8.76
C LYS A 7 5.19 -0.29 9.09
N GLU A 8 3.97 -0.22 9.61
CA GLU A 8 3.16 -1.40 9.93
C GLU A 8 2.71 -2.14 8.67
N ALA A 9 2.32 -1.41 7.63
CA ALA A 9 1.96 -1.98 6.33
C ALA A 9 3.14 -2.71 5.69
N ALA A 10 4.35 -2.13 5.73
CA ALA A 10 5.55 -2.78 5.22
C ALA A 10 5.88 -4.06 6.00
N ARG A 11 5.76 -4.03 7.33
CA ARG A 11 5.92 -5.22 8.19
C ARG A 11 4.88 -6.30 7.87
N TYR A 12 3.63 -5.90 7.64
CA TYR A 12 2.54 -6.80 7.28
C TYR A 12 2.79 -7.50 5.94
N LEU A 13 3.26 -6.75 4.95
CA LEU A 13 3.56 -7.24 3.60
C LEU A 13 4.90 -8.00 3.51
N GLY A 14 5.76 -7.93 4.53
CA GLY A 14 7.09 -8.54 4.51
C GLY A 14 8.08 -7.83 3.56
N ILE A 15 7.90 -6.53 3.34
CA ILE A 15 8.69 -5.69 2.41
C ILE A 15 9.34 -4.52 3.16
N SER A 16 10.27 -3.82 2.50
CA SER A 16 10.84 -2.61 3.10
C SER A 16 9.90 -1.40 2.98
N GLU A 17 9.92 -0.53 3.98
CA GLU A 17 9.14 0.72 3.98
C GLU A 17 9.56 1.64 2.82
N SER A 18 10.84 1.65 2.46
CA SER A 18 11.36 2.41 1.33
C SER A 18 10.84 1.92 -0.02
N TRP A 19 10.64 0.60 -0.18
CA TRP A 19 10.05 0.03 -1.38
C TRP A 19 8.56 0.35 -1.47
N LEU A 20 7.83 0.26 -0.35
CA LEU A 20 6.43 0.70 -0.26
C LEU A 20 6.28 2.21 -0.57
N ALA A 21 7.21 3.04 -0.10
CA ALA A 21 7.25 4.46 -0.44
C ALA A 21 7.56 4.72 -1.92
N LYS A 22 8.43 3.92 -2.54
CA LYS A 22 8.75 4.01 -3.97
C LYS A 22 7.53 3.73 -4.85
N MET A 23 6.67 2.79 -4.45
CA MET A 23 5.42 2.48 -5.17
C MET A 23 4.42 3.65 -5.15
N ARG A 24 4.45 4.47 -4.10
CA ARG A 24 3.64 5.70 -4.01
C ARG A 24 4.25 6.90 -4.72
N ARG A 25 5.55 6.85 -5.06
CA ARG A 25 6.35 8.04 -5.36
C ARG A 25 5.72 8.89 -6.47
N GLY A 26 5.51 10.17 -6.17
CA GLY A 26 4.93 11.15 -7.10
C GLY A 26 3.41 11.17 -7.15
N ARG A 27 2.71 10.29 -6.42
CA ARG A 27 1.25 10.27 -6.37
C ARG A 27 0.72 10.77 -5.03
N LYS A 28 -0.30 11.62 -5.10
CA LYS A 28 -1.04 12.13 -3.93
C LYS A 28 -2.22 11.25 -3.54
N GLN A 29 -2.69 10.45 -4.50
CA GLN A 29 -3.83 9.56 -4.37
C GLN A 29 -3.51 8.25 -5.08
N TRP A 30 -4.09 7.17 -4.58
CA TRP A 30 -4.01 5.86 -5.23
C TRP A 30 -5.07 5.77 -6.34
N HIS A 31 -4.69 5.17 -7.47
CA HIS A 31 -5.60 4.86 -8.57
C HIS A 31 -5.52 3.38 -8.97
N GLU A 32 -6.60 2.87 -9.56
CA GLU A 32 -6.65 1.53 -10.14
C GLU A 32 -5.61 1.43 -11.27
N GLY A 33 -4.67 0.49 -11.14
CA GLY A 33 -3.49 0.36 -12.01
C GLY A 33 -2.16 0.85 -11.39
N ASP A 34 -2.18 1.42 -10.18
CA ASP A 34 -0.95 1.72 -9.44
C ASP A 34 -0.22 0.44 -9.02
N LYS A 35 1.11 0.46 -9.09
CA LYS A 35 1.98 -0.72 -8.82
C LYS A 35 2.02 -1.16 -7.34
N GLY A 36 1.20 -0.57 -6.47
CA GLY A 36 1.26 -0.76 -5.03
C GLY A 36 -0.13 -0.83 -4.38
N PRO A 37 -0.17 -1.20 -3.09
CA PRO A 37 -1.42 -1.34 -2.36
C PRO A 37 -2.13 0.00 -2.23
N ARG A 38 -3.47 -0.07 -2.15
CA ARG A 38 -4.29 1.12 -1.93
C ARG A 38 -3.91 1.79 -0.61
N TYR A 39 -3.90 3.12 -0.63
CA TYR A 39 -3.64 3.96 0.53
C TYR A 39 -4.55 5.16 0.53
N ALA A 40 -4.74 5.75 1.70
CA ALA A 40 -5.44 7.02 1.85
C ALA A 40 -4.48 8.08 2.40
N SER A 41 -4.63 9.30 1.90
CA SER A 41 -3.95 10.47 2.44
C SER A 41 -4.88 11.68 2.48
N PRO A 42 -5.66 11.86 3.56
CA PRO A 42 -6.69 12.88 3.64
C PRO A 42 -6.20 14.30 3.38
N ASN A 43 -4.93 14.59 3.73
CA ASN A 43 -4.32 15.91 3.59
C ASN A 43 -2.93 15.87 2.89
N GLY A 44 -2.54 14.76 2.27
CA GLY A 44 -1.21 14.59 1.69
C GLY A 44 -0.05 14.42 2.70
N TYR A 45 -0.30 14.62 4.00
CA TYR A 45 0.72 14.53 5.07
C TYR A 45 0.80 13.17 5.75
N HIS A 46 -0.35 12.54 5.97
CA HIS A 46 -0.43 11.24 6.63
C HIS A 46 -0.90 10.20 5.64
N ILE A 47 -0.17 9.08 5.57
CA ILE A 47 -0.51 7.95 4.72
C ILE A 47 -0.91 6.83 5.66
N TRP A 48 -2.06 6.23 5.41
CA TRP A 48 -2.49 5.03 6.10
C TRP A 48 -3.06 4.01 5.14
N TYR A 49 -3.01 2.77 5.61
CA TYR A 49 -3.42 1.56 4.92
C TYR A 49 -4.50 0.86 5.73
N THR A 50 -5.26 -0.02 5.09
CA THR A 50 -6.10 -1.01 5.78
C THR A 50 -5.57 -2.39 5.46
N LYS A 51 -5.84 -3.38 6.32
CA LYS A 51 -5.47 -4.77 6.03
C LYS A 51 -6.10 -5.27 4.73
N GLU A 52 -7.39 -5.00 4.54
CA GLU A 52 -8.14 -5.33 3.33
C GLU A 52 -7.43 -4.86 2.06
N TRP A 53 -6.97 -3.59 2.00
CA TRP A 53 -6.23 -3.09 0.84
C TRP A 53 -4.87 -3.74 0.63
N LEU A 54 -4.22 -4.16 1.71
CA LEU A 54 -2.94 -4.87 1.64
C LEU A 54 -3.15 -6.32 1.17
N ASP A 55 -4.23 -6.95 1.62
CA ASP A 55 -4.64 -8.30 1.23
C ASP A 55 -5.05 -8.34 -0.25
N ASP A 56 -5.94 -7.45 -0.69
CA ASP A 56 -6.34 -7.31 -2.10
C ASP A 56 -5.13 -7.18 -3.02
N TRP A 57 -4.18 -6.33 -2.61
CA TRP A 57 -2.96 -6.12 -3.38
C TRP A 57 -2.05 -7.34 -3.36
N LYS A 58 -1.90 -8.00 -2.21
CA LYS A 58 -1.11 -9.22 -2.08
C LYS A 58 -1.66 -10.30 -3.01
N GLU A 59 -2.96 -10.53 -2.99
CA GLU A 59 -3.64 -11.45 -3.91
C GLU A 59 -3.39 -11.09 -5.38
N SER A 60 -3.48 -9.79 -5.74
CA SER A 60 -3.24 -9.33 -7.11
C SER A 60 -1.84 -9.67 -7.65
N ILE A 61 -0.82 -9.70 -6.78
CA ILE A 61 0.56 -10.08 -7.16
C ILE A 61 0.68 -11.59 -7.35
N TRP A 62 0.05 -12.38 -6.48
CA TRP A 62 0.12 -13.84 -6.53
C TRP A 62 -0.64 -14.41 -7.73
N TYR A 63 -1.77 -13.80 -8.12
CA TYR A 63 -2.53 -14.21 -9.31
C TYR A 63 -1.80 -13.94 -10.64
N HIS A 64 -0.72 -13.17 -10.66
CA HIS A 64 0.10 -12.94 -11.87
C HIS A 64 1.43 -13.71 -11.86
N SER A 65 1.65 -14.56 -10.86
CA SER A 65 2.86 -15.38 -10.72
C SER A 65 2.61 -16.88 -10.94
N ALA A 66 1.41 -17.27 -11.38
CA ALA A 66 0.99 -18.64 -11.68
C ALA A 66 0.82 -18.86 -13.19
#